data_AF-A0A6F8Y0C2-F1
#
_entry.id   AF-A0A6F8Y0C2-F1
#
_cell.length_a   1.000
_cell.length_b   1.000
_cell.length_c   1.000
_cell.angle_alpha   90.00
_cell.angle_beta   90.00
_cell.angle_gamma   90.00
#
_symmetry.space_group_name_H-M   'P 1'
#
loop_
_entity.id
_entity.type
_entity.pdbx_description
1 polymer ?
#
loop_
_entity_poly.entity_id
_entity_poly.type
_entity_poly.pdbx_seq_one_letter_code
_entity_poly.pdbx_strand_id
1 'polypeptide(L)'
;MAVVGAVAAPPAGARARHGCTGGRAPRGADAPDLATLARLWRLAEAPTVDVVRGLPALLEHPDPEVVTAAEEFAGTASGPVLSMLWGRHAFTPRIRELLLDNPLPLPDDAVNVAWSVWLYTPDRRVWEKIDGRTATHAERRVSHIVLGLATPAETWAAALSGGTSDVVVAHAMTICRDRGYAPDDPLERAALFVLTGQAARYRELDPESVLLTHAYQRAPQRLRRRLRASMSELEGIDLVGVVCGDGRRAMTETERDYLVRGLTSRRAWEELWRLVLHLPLAQAIPVARMFDGWRPAESRDRALFDCLLSVQERDLRRLSTQAQALFERPPHLLRKAIPKYLDRADPVMIDLLRARLAHRNGDAAS
;
A
#
# COMPACT_ATOMS: atom_id res chain seq x y z
N MET A 1 58.08 -35.36 -16.93
CA MET A 1 57.14 -36.17 -17.71
C MET A 1 56.09 -35.24 -18.29
N ALA A 2 56.06 -35.13 -19.61
CA ALA A 2 55.14 -34.31 -20.37
C ALA A 2 53.84 -35.08 -20.63
N VAL A 3 52.69 -34.40 -20.52
CA VAL A 3 51.51 -34.68 -21.34
C VAL A 3 50.90 -33.33 -21.71
N VAL A 4 51.06 -33.01 -22.99
CA VAL A 4 50.47 -31.87 -23.70
C VAL A 4 49.09 -32.33 -24.17
N GLY A 5 48.02 -31.69 -23.70
CA GLY A 5 46.66 -31.87 -24.19
C GLY A 5 46.24 -30.66 -25.01
N ALA A 6 46.06 -30.86 -26.32
CA ALA A 6 45.62 -29.83 -27.26
C ALA A 6 44.16 -29.44 -27.01
N VAL A 7 43.91 -28.13 -26.86
CA VAL A 7 42.57 -27.55 -26.84
C VAL A 7 42.30 -26.93 -28.20
N ALA A 8 41.22 -27.38 -28.83
CA ALA A 8 40.76 -26.90 -30.13
C ALA A 8 40.29 -25.44 -30.06
N ALA A 9 40.70 -24.65 -31.05
CA ALA A 9 40.31 -23.26 -31.21
C ALA A 9 38.83 -23.12 -31.66
N PRO A 10 38.08 -22.14 -31.14
CA PRO A 10 36.77 -21.78 -31.68
C PRO A 10 36.89 -21.03 -33.03
N PRO A 11 35.88 -21.08 -33.90
CA PRO A 11 35.91 -20.40 -35.19
C PRO A 11 35.91 -18.87 -34.99
N ALA A 12 36.86 -18.21 -35.63
CA ALA A 12 36.95 -16.76 -35.73
C ALA A 12 35.84 -16.23 -36.64
N GLY A 13 34.96 -15.37 -36.12
CA GLY A 13 33.90 -14.80 -36.94
C GLY A 13 32.99 -13.77 -36.28
N ALA A 14 33.53 -12.71 -35.67
CA ALA A 14 32.86 -11.40 -35.58
C ALA A 14 33.82 -10.36 -34.97
N ARG A 15 34.43 -9.53 -35.81
CA ARG A 15 35.17 -8.35 -35.34
C ARG A 15 34.18 -7.25 -34.97
N ALA A 16 34.02 -6.99 -33.67
CA ALA A 16 33.37 -5.79 -33.19
C ALA A 16 34.19 -4.55 -33.58
N ARG A 17 33.70 -3.76 -34.53
CA ARG A 17 34.23 -2.42 -34.81
C ARG A 17 33.50 -1.43 -33.91
N HIS A 18 34.14 -0.99 -32.83
CA HIS A 18 33.70 0.16 -32.05
C HIS A 18 34.29 1.43 -32.66
N GLY A 19 33.45 2.19 -33.36
CA GLY A 19 33.77 3.50 -33.89
C GLY A 19 32.54 4.38 -33.86
N CYS A 20 32.20 4.92 -32.67
CA CYS A 20 31.16 5.93 -32.54
C CYS A 20 31.75 7.30 -32.87
N THR A 21 31.71 7.70 -34.14
CA THR A 21 31.84 9.11 -34.54
C THR A 21 30.44 9.68 -34.80
N GLY A 22 30.06 10.68 -33.99
CA GLY A 22 28.77 11.36 -34.07
C GLY A 22 28.64 12.21 -35.33
N GLY A 23 28.26 11.58 -36.45
CA GLY A 23 27.81 12.26 -37.66
C GLY A 23 26.30 12.44 -37.63
N ARG A 24 25.80 13.68 -37.60
CA ARG A 24 24.38 13.98 -37.80
C ARG A 24 24.02 13.69 -39.27
N ALA A 25 23.27 12.62 -39.50
CA ALA A 25 22.84 12.19 -40.83
C ALA A 25 21.72 13.07 -41.43
N PRO A 26 21.62 13.18 -42.76
CA PRO A 26 20.61 13.98 -43.46
C PRO A 26 19.19 13.40 -43.27
N ARG A 27 18.24 14.28 -42.94
CA ARG A 27 16.80 13.99 -42.88
C ARG A 27 16.26 13.90 -44.32
N GLY A 28 15.97 12.70 -44.82
CA GLY A 28 15.35 12.58 -46.14
C GLY A 28 15.17 11.17 -46.72
N ALA A 29 15.82 10.14 -46.16
CA ALA A 29 15.50 8.75 -46.46
C ALA A 29 14.72 8.17 -45.27
N ASP A 30 13.60 7.50 -45.54
CA ASP A 30 12.84 6.77 -44.53
C ASP A 30 13.81 5.82 -43.82
N ALA A 31 14.05 6.06 -42.53
CA ALA A 31 14.89 5.18 -41.74
C ALA A 31 14.27 3.76 -41.79
N PRO A 32 15.07 2.71 -42.06
CA PRO A 32 14.54 1.37 -42.13
C PRO A 32 13.82 1.03 -40.82
N ASP A 33 12.63 0.45 -40.94
CA ASP A 33 11.85 0.01 -39.78
C ASP A 33 12.64 -1.02 -38.95
N LEU A 34 12.44 -1.03 -37.64
CA LEU A 34 13.19 -1.87 -36.69
C LEU A 34 13.05 -3.36 -37.02
N ALA A 35 11.90 -3.80 -37.54
CA ALA A 35 11.72 -5.19 -37.97
C ALA A 35 12.64 -5.54 -39.16
N THR A 36 12.87 -4.61 -40.07
CA THR A 36 13.81 -4.79 -41.18
C THR A 36 15.24 -4.87 -40.68
N LEU A 37 15.63 -3.98 -39.75
CA LEU A 37 16.95 -4.04 -39.12
C LEU A 37 17.17 -5.32 -38.32
N ALA A 38 16.13 -5.83 -37.64
CA ALA A 38 16.16 -7.10 -36.93
C ALA A 38 16.42 -8.28 -37.87
N ARG A 39 15.65 -8.41 -38.96
CA ARG A 39 15.89 -9.45 -39.98
C ARG A 39 17.31 -9.44 -40.54
N LEU A 40 17.87 -8.25 -40.68
CA LEU A 40 19.23 -8.07 -41.18
C LEU A 40 20.31 -8.20 -40.09
N TRP A 41 19.95 -8.50 -38.83
CA TRP A 41 20.87 -8.57 -37.69
C TRP A 41 21.63 -7.27 -37.43
N ARG A 42 20.99 -6.13 -37.71
CA ARG A 42 21.56 -4.78 -37.68
C ARG A 42 20.84 -3.85 -36.69
N LEU A 43 20.19 -4.40 -35.67
CA LEU A 43 19.50 -3.60 -34.64
C LEU A 43 20.43 -2.59 -33.95
N ALA A 44 21.73 -2.91 -33.81
CA ALA A 44 22.72 -2.01 -33.23
C ALA A 44 22.96 -0.72 -34.05
N GLU A 45 22.50 -0.65 -35.30
CA GLU A 45 22.61 0.54 -36.15
C GLU A 45 21.47 1.54 -35.94
N ALA A 46 20.34 1.10 -35.38
CA ALA A 46 19.24 1.99 -35.06
C ALA A 46 19.56 2.87 -33.85
N PRO A 47 18.92 4.05 -33.73
CA PRO A 47 19.05 4.88 -32.53
C PRO A 47 18.67 4.09 -31.27
N THR A 48 19.54 4.10 -30.25
CA THR A 48 19.35 3.31 -29.02
C THR A 48 17.97 3.48 -28.40
N VAL A 49 17.45 4.72 -28.37
CA VAL A 49 16.13 5.02 -27.80
C VAL A 49 15.02 4.29 -28.54
N ASP A 50 15.10 4.20 -29.87
CA ASP A 50 14.09 3.55 -30.70
C ASP A 50 14.12 2.04 -30.54
N VAL A 51 15.30 1.43 -30.56
CA VAL A 51 15.45 -0.01 -30.34
C VAL A 51 14.96 -0.41 -28.95
N VAL A 52 15.39 0.31 -27.91
CA VAL A 52 14.95 0.07 -26.53
C VAL A 52 13.44 0.22 -26.43
N ARG A 53 12.84 1.26 -27.01
CA ARG A 53 11.38 1.46 -26.96
C ARG A 53 10.62 0.38 -27.74
N GLY A 54 11.13 -0.03 -28.89
CA GLY A 54 10.50 -0.99 -29.80
C GLY A 54 10.69 -2.46 -29.42
N LEU A 55 11.63 -2.76 -28.52
CA LEU A 55 12.01 -4.14 -28.20
C LEU A 55 10.82 -5.06 -27.82
N PRO A 56 9.84 -4.66 -26.98
CA PRO A 56 8.68 -5.52 -26.69
C PRO A 56 7.91 -5.93 -27.94
N ALA A 57 7.69 -4.99 -28.88
CA ALA A 57 6.99 -5.26 -30.13
C ALA A 57 7.80 -6.19 -31.05
N LEU A 58 9.14 -6.09 -31.05
CA LEU A 58 10.00 -7.00 -31.79
C LEU A 58 9.96 -8.42 -31.23
N LEU A 59 9.88 -8.57 -29.90
CA LEU A 59 9.76 -9.89 -29.24
C LEU A 59 8.37 -10.53 -29.45
N GLU A 60 7.34 -9.73 -29.71
CA GLU A 60 5.98 -10.19 -30.04
C GLU A 60 5.73 -10.30 -31.56
N HIS A 61 6.77 -10.06 -32.37
CA HIS A 61 6.63 -10.06 -33.82
C HIS A 61 6.32 -11.47 -34.36
N PRO A 62 5.45 -11.62 -35.38
CA PRO A 62 5.06 -12.94 -35.91
C PRO A 62 6.20 -13.67 -36.64
N ASP A 63 7.25 -12.96 -37.03
CA ASP A 63 8.42 -13.53 -37.69
C ASP A 63 9.46 -14.02 -36.66
N PRO A 64 9.77 -15.33 -36.60
CA PRO A 64 10.71 -15.88 -35.62
C PRO A 64 12.14 -15.35 -35.79
N GLU A 65 12.56 -14.94 -36.99
CA GLU A 65 13.90 -14.39 -37.19
C GLU A 65 14.02 -13.00 -36.53
N VAL A 66 12.97 -12.19 -36.59
CA VAL A 66 12.91 -10.88 -35.91
C VAL A 66 12.98 -11.07 -34.40
N VAL A 67 12.24 -12.05 -33.87
CA VAL A 67 12.24 -12.37 -32.44
C VAL A 67 13.63 -12.83 -32.01
N THR A 68 14.24 -13.75 -32.73
CA THR A 68 15.58 -14.29 -32.42
C THR A 68 16.64 -13.18 -32.43
N ALA A 69 16.62 -12.31 -33.44
CA ALA A 69 17.54 -11.18 -33.52
C ALA A 69 17.34 -10.17 -32.38
N ALA A 70 16.10 -9.96 -31.94
CA ALA A 70 15.78 -9.10 -30.80
C ALA A 70 16.25 -9.72 -29.47
N GLU A 71 16.09 -11.03 -29.29
CA GLU A 71 16.58 -11.76 -28.12
C GLU A 71 18.10 -11.71 -28.02
N GLU A 72 18.81 -11.99 -29.12
CA GLU A 72 20.27 -11.89 -29.17
C GLU A 72 20.76 -10.46 -28.92
N PHE A 73 20.09 -9.46 -29.49
CA PHE A 73 20.41 -8.06 -29.24
C PHE A 73 20.28 -7.71 -27.74
N ALA A 74 19.20 -8.13 -27.08
CA ALA A 74 19.01 -7.88 -25.65
C ALA A 74 20.04 -8.64 -24.79
N GLY A 75 20.31 -9.91 -25.12
CA GLY A 75 21.27 -10.77 -24.41
C GLY A 75 22.72 -10.34 -24.57
N THR A 76 23.05 -9.55 -25.59
CA THR A 76 24.41 -9.04 -25.85
C THR A 76 24.54 -7.53 -25.68
N ALA A 77 23.46 -6.84 -25.30
CA ALA A 77 23.46 -5.39 -25.08
C ALA A 77 24.51 -4.98 -24.04
N SER A 78 25.15 -3.84 -24.25
CA SER A 78 26.21 -3.33 -23.38
C SER A 78 26.10 -1.82 -23.17
N GLY A 79 26.83 -1.31 -22.17
CA GLY A 79 26.97 0.12 -21.92
C GLY A 79 25.62 0.86 -21.77
N PRO A 80 25.42 2.01 -22.43
CA PRO A 80 24.18 2.78 -22.33
C PRO A 80 22.93 2.02 -22.78
N VAL A 81 23.05 1.11 -23.76
CA VAL A 81 21.92 0.30 -24.24
C VAL A 81 21.43 -0.62 -23.12
N LEU A 82 22.36 -1.33 -22.47
CA LEU A 82 22.03 -2.23 -21.36
C LEU A 82 21.40 -1.49 -20.18
N SER A 83 21.93 -0.32 -19.84
CA SER A 83 21.36 0.55 -18.81
C SER A 83 19.91 0.93 -19.15
N MET A 84 19.67 1.40 -20.37
CA MET A 84 18.33 1.79 -20.81
C MET A 84 17.34 0.62 -20.85
N LEU A 85 17.80 -0.58 -21.22
CA LEU A 85 16.97 -1.78 -21.19
C LEU A 85 16.56 -2.14 -19.76
N TRP A 86 17.49 -2.13 -18.80
CA TRP A 86 17.15 -2.31 -17.38
C TRP A 86 16.19 -1.23 -16.89
N GLY A 87 16.52 0.04 -17.12
CA GLY A 87 15.70 1.17 -16.67
C GLY A 87 14.27 1.16 -17.20
N ARG A 88 14.05 0.70 -18.43
CA ARG A 88 12.72 0.74 -19.07
C ARG A 88 11.93 -0.57 -18.94
N HIS A 89 12.62 -1.71 -18.98
CA HIS A 89 11.98 -3.01 -19.21
C HIS A 89 12.30 -4.08 -18.19
N ALA A 90 13.01 -3.77 -17.11
CA ALA A 90 13.33 -4.79 -16.10
C ALA A 90 12.10 -5.38 -15.38
N PHE A 91 10.93 -4.74 -15.48
CA PHE A 91 9.65 -5.28 -14.97
C PHE A 91 8.89 -6.11 -16.01
N THR A 92 9.35 -6.19 -17.26
CA THR A 92 8.78 -7.03 -18.31
C THR A 92 9.39 -8.43 -18.22
N PRO A 93 8.65 -9.49 -17.84
CA PRO A 93 9.24 -10.79 -17.49
C PRO A 93 10.15 -11.37 -18.58
N ARG A 94 9.71 -11.37 -19.85
CA ARG A 94 10.49 -11.91 -20.97
C ARG A 94 11.79 -11.15 -21.20
N ILE A 95 11.75 -9.82 -21.19
CA ILE A 95 12.97 -8.99 -21.37
C ILE A 95 13.88 -9.15 -20.15
N ARG A 96 13.33 -9.23 -18.95
CA ARG A 96 14.11 -9.46 -17.73
C ARG A 96 14.91 -10.75 -17.80
N GLU A 97 14.33 -11.86 -18.25
CA GLU A 97 15.08 -13.12 -18.41
C GLU A 97 16.28 -12.95 -19.35
N LEU A 98 16.09 -12.31 -20.51
CA LEU A 98 17.17 -12.00 -21.46
C LEU A 98 18.26 -11.12 -20.84
N LEU A 99 17.88 -10.14 -20.03
CA LEU A 99 18.82 -9.27 -19.32
C LEU A 99 19.57 -9.98 -18.19
N LEU A 100 18.97 -11.00 -17.58
CA LEU A 100 19.61 -11.84 -16.57
C LEU A 100 20.59 -12.84 -17.19
N ASP A 101 20.29 -13.33 -18.40
CA ASP A 101 21.18 -14.18 -19.21
C ASP A 101 22.38 -13.42 -19.82
N ASN A 102 22.27 -12.09 -19.95
CA ASN A 102 23.37 -11.26 -20.45
C ASN A 102 24.61 -11.42 -19.54
N PRO A 103 25.78 -11.86 -20.05
CA PRO A 103 26.93 -12.18 -19.21
C PRO A 103 27.64 -10.94 -18.66
N LEU A 104 27.36 -9.75 -19.19
CA LEU A 104 28.01 -8.52 -18.77
C LEU A 104 27.58 -8.13 -17.34
N PRO A 105 28.46 -7.43 -16.60
CA PRO A 105 28.08 -6.85 -15.32
C PRO A 105 27.01 -5.77 -15.52
N LEU A 106 26.15 -5.62 -14.53
CA LEU A 106 25.15 -4.54 -14.52
C LEU A 106 25.85 -3.18 -14.64
N PRO A 107 25.37 -2.26 -15.49
CA PRO A 107 25.74 -0.85 -15.40
C PRO A 107 25.39 -0.28 -14.02
N ASP A 108 26.17 0.68 -13.50
CA ASP A 108 25.98 1.21 -12.14
C ASP A 108 24.61 1.88 -11.95
N ASP A 109 24.10 2.55 -12.97
CA ASP A 109 22.77 3.14 -13.01
C ASP A 109 21.64 2.09 -13.12
N ALA A 110 21.93 0.90 -13.64
CA ALA A 110 21.00 -0.23 -13.67
C ALA A 110 20.92 -0.99 -12.33
N VAL A 111 21.91 -0.86 -11.44
CA VAL A 111 21.94 -1.57 -10.14
C VAL A 111 20.71 -1.22 -9.30
N ASN A 112 20.36 0.05 -9.17
CA ASN A 112 19.19 0.48 -8.38
C ASN A 112 17.87 -0.04 -8.98
N VAL A 113 17.80 -0.15 -10.31
CA VAL A 113 16.64 -0.72 -10.99
C VAL A 113 16.55 -2.22 -10.74
N ALA A 114 17.67 -2.94 -10.82
CA ALA A 114 17.74 -4.36 -10.50
C ALA A 114 17.39 -4.64 -9.02
N TRP A 115 17.85 -3.79 -8.09
CA TRP A 115 17.40 -3.80 -6.69
C TRP A 115 15.89 -3.64 -6.59
N SER A 116 15.32 -2.64 -7.25
CA SER A 116 13.87 -2.42 -7.27
C SER A 116 13.12 -3.66 -7.78
N VAL A 117 13.57 -4.23 -8.90
CA VAL A 117 12.96 -5.45 -9.49
C VAL A 117 13.00 -6.61 -8.51
N TRP A 118 14.15 -6.86 -7.89
CA TRP A 118 14.31 -7.90 -6.88
C TRP A 118 13.41 -7.65 -5.66
N LEU A 119 13.24 -6.39 -5.24
CA LEU A 119 12.37 -6.03 -4.14
C LEU A 119 10.88 -6.24 -4.42
N TYR A 120 10.44 -6.05 -5.66
CA TYR A 120 9.04 -6.30 -6.06
C TYR A 120 8.79 -7.76 -6.45
N THR A 121 9.80 -8.46 -6.97
CA THR A 121 9.72 -9.86 -7.38
C THR A 121 11.04 -10.54 -7.03
N PRO A 122 11.19 -11.03 -5.78
CA PRO A 122 12.42 -11.66 -5.33
C PRO A 122 12.78 -12.84 -6.23
N ASP A 123 13.92 -12.72 -6.88
CA ASP A 123 14.43 -13.69 -7.85
C ASP A 123 15.91 -13.94 -7.56
N ARG A 124 16.30 -15.22 -7.50
CA ARG A 124 17.67 -15.61 -7.14
C ARG A 124 18.70 -15.10 -8.17
N ARG A 125 18.37 -15.08 -9.45
CA ARG A 125 19.27 -14.63 -10.53
C ARG A 125 19.48 -13.12 -10.46
N VAL A 126 18.41 -12.37 -10.17
CA VAL A 126 18.53 -10.92 -9.94
C VAL A 126 19.43 -10.66 -8.72
N TRP A 127 19.27 -11.44 -7.64
CA TRP A 127 20.15 -11.36 -6.47
C TRP A 127 21.62 -11.60 -6.84
N GLU A 128 21.92 -12.68 -7.57
CA GLU A 128 23.29 -13.01 -8.00
C GLU A 128 23.93 -11.90 -8.85
N LYS A 129 23.14 -11.13 -9.61
CA LYS A 129 23.63 -9.97 -10.38
C LYS A 129 23.93 -8.73 -9.52
N ILE A 130 23.24 -8.55 -8.39
CA ILE A 130 23.37 -7.36 -7.54
C ILE A 130 24.16 -7.61 -6.25
N ASP A 131 24.43 -8.86 -5.89
CA ASP A 131 25.18 -9.23 -4.69
C ASP A 131 26.58 -8.60 -4.69
N GLY A 132 27.03 -8.16 -3.51
CA GLY A 132 28.26 -7.39 -3.33
C GLY A 132 28.24 -5.96 -3.89
N ARG A 133 27.20 -5.54 -4.62
CA ARG A 133 27.07 -4.17 -5.14
C ARG A 133 26.27 -3.30 -4.16
N THR A 134 26.77 -2.11 -3.87
CA THR A 134 26.08 -1.17 -2.97
C THR A 134 24.87 -0.57 -3.66
N ALA A 135 23.69 -1.01 -3.26
CA ALA A 135 22.46 -0.24 -3.43
C ALA A 135 22.59 1.12 -2.73
N THR A 136 21.68 2.05 -3.02
CA THR A 136 21.49 3.20 -2.14
C THR A 136 21.18 2.72 -0.70
N HIS A 137 21.48 3.54 0.30
CA HIS A 137 21.29 3.16 1.72
C HIS A 137 19.86 2.66 2.03
N ALA A 138 18.84 3.18 1.34
CA ALA A 138 17.46 2.76 1.49
C ALA A 138 17.23 1.34 0.96
N GLU A 139 17.68 1.05 -0.27
CA GLU A 139 17.52 -0.26 -0.91
C GLU A 139 18.26 -1.38 -0.16
N ARG A 140 19.46 -1.08 0.38
CA ARG A 140 20.20 -2.06 1.19
C ARG A 140 19.41 -2.48 2.44
N ARG A 141 18.83 -1.51 3.17
CA ARG A 141 18.03 -1.82 4.37
C ARG A 141 16.82 -2.68 4.03
N VAL A 142 16.11 -2.30 2.97
CA VAL A 142 14.96 -3.05 2.49
C VAL A 142 15.35 -4.48 2.13
N SER A 143 16.52 -4.65 1.53
CA SER A 143 16.97 -5.96 1.08
C SER A 143 17.42 -6.88 2.19
N HIS A 144 18.05 -6.32 3.22
CA HIS A 144 18.33 -7.08 4.44
C HIS A 144 17.04 -7.62 5.07
N ILE A 145 15.96 -6.84 5.06
CA ILE A 145 14.66 -7.30 5.57
C ILE A 145 14.14 -8.44 4.71
N VAL A 146 14.12 -8.30 3.38
CA VAL A 146 13.60 -9.33 2.46
C VAL A 146 14.45 -10.61 2.47
N LEU A 147 15.74 -10.54 2.80
CA LEU A 147 16.59 -11.72 2.97
C LEU A 147 16.57 -12.29 4.39
N GLY A 148 15.86 -11.68 5.33
CA GLY A 148 15.90 -12.08 6.74
C GLY A 148 17.27 -11.90 7.42
N LEU A 149 18.11 -11.02 6.86
CA LEU A 149 19.41 -10.59 7.37
C LEU A 149 19.34 -9.32 8.23
N ALA A 150 18.21 -8.62 8.20
CA ALA A 150 17.98 -7.45 9.03
C ALA A 150 17.97 -7.83 10.52
N THR A 151 18.40 -6.88 11.35
CA THR A 151 18.28 -7.03 12.81
C THR A 151 16.81 -7.13 13.23
N PRO A 152 16.50 -7.69 14.41
CA PRO A 152 15.13 -7.69 14.92
C PRO A 152 14.50 -6.29 14.92
N ALA A 153 15.27 -5.27 15.35
CA ALA A 153 14.87 -3.87 15.39
C ALA A 153 14.47 -3.31 14.02
N GLU A 154 15.32 -3.51 13.01
CA GLU A 154 15.03 -3.05 11.65
C GLU A 154 13.81 -3.75 11.05
N THR A 155 13.62 -5.03 11.38
CA THR A 155 12.52 -5.84 10.86
C THR A 155 11.17 -5.34 11.37
N TRP A 156 10.98 -5.21 12.70
CA TRP A 156 9.70 -4.73 13.21
C TRP A 156 9.48 -3.24 12.89
N ALA A 157 10.55 -2.43 12.83
CA ALA A 157 10.44 -1.03 12.42
C ALA A 157 9.92 -0.90 10.99
N ALA A 158 10.34 -1.80 10.09
CA ALA A 158 9.83 -1.83 8.72
C ALA A 158 8.35 -2.22 8.64
N ALA A 159 7.91 -3.18 9.47
CA ALA A 159 6.50 -3.59 9.55
C ALA A 159 5.59 -2.44 10.04
N LEU A 160 6.07 -1.62 10.97
CA LEU A 160 5.33 -0.48 11.53
C LEU A 160 5.48 0.80 10.70
N SER A 161 6.50 0.91 9.85
CA SER A 161 6.75 2.12 9.06
C SER A 161 5.64 2.43 8.05
N GLY A 162 5.16 3.68 8.05
CA GLY A 162 4.22 4.18 7.03
C GLY A 162 4.87 4.50 5.68
N GLY A 163 6.20 4.59 5.60
CA GLY A 163 6.95 4.93 4.39
C GLY A 163 7.44 3.74 3.58
N THR A 164 7.45 2.55 4.17
CA THR A 164 7.95 1.32 3.54
C THR A 164 6.94 0.78 2.52
N SER A 165 7.42 0.16 1.44
CA SER A 165 6.57 -0.48 0.43
C SER A 165 5.80 -1.67 1.02
N ASP A 166 4.62 -1.96 0.47
CA ASP A 166 3.72 -2.99 1.01
C ASP A 166 4.34 -4.41 0.92
N VAL A 167 5.14 -4.69 -0.11
CA VAL A 167 5.85 -5.99 -0.27
C VAL A 167 6.83 -6.23 0.88
N VAL A 168 7.61 -5.21 1.23
CA VAL A 168 8.64 -5.28 2.27
C VAL A 168 7.98 -5.37 3.64
N VAL A 169 6.90 -4.63 3.86
CA VAL A 169 6.09 -4.71 5.07
C VAL A 169 5.53 -6.12 5.25
N ALA A 170 4.97 -6.73 4.20
CA ALA A 170 4.47 -8.10 4.25
C ALA A 170 5.55 -9.13 4.61
N HIS A 171 6.75 -8.96 4.04
CA HIS A 171 7.89 -9.82 4.35
C HIS A 171 8.38 -9.62 5.79
N ALA A 172 8.52 -8.37 6.23
CA ALA A 172 8.89 -8.02 7.60
C ALA A 172 7.91 -8.59 8.63
N MET A 173 6.61 -8.50 8.35
CA MET A 173 5.55 -9.06 9.19
C MET A 173 5.65 -10.59 9.29
N THR A 174 5.94 -11.27 8.18
CA THR A 174 6.18 -12.72 8.16
C THR A 174 7.37 -13.09 9.05
N ILE A 175 8.52 -12.43 8.88
CA ILE A 175 9.69 -12.69 9.73
C ILE A 175 9.40 -12.41 11.20
N CYS A 176 8.73 -11.29 11.53
CA CYS A 176 8.41 -10.95 12.91
C CYS A 176 7.54 -12.02 13.57
N ARG A 177 6.54 -12.54 12.85
CA ARG A 177 5.69 -13.64 13.32
C ARG A 177 6.50 -14.91 13.54
N ASP A 178 7.25 -15.34 12.52
CA ASP A 178 7.89 -16.65 12.51
C ASP A 178 9.07 -16.73 13.50
N ARG A 179 9.78 -15.62 13.71
CA ARG A 179 10.90 -15.52 14.67
C ARG A 179 10.51 -14.92 16.02
N GLY A 180 9.24 -14.53 16.20
CA GLY A 180 8.76 -13.90 17.43
C GLY A 180 9.37 -12.53 17.74
N TYR A 181 9.86 -11.80 16.74
CA TYR A 181 10.40 -10.45 16.94
C TYR A 181 9.29 -9.47 17.32
N ALA A 182 9.57 -8.63 18.31
CA ALA A 182 8.66 -7.59 18.79
C ALA A 182 9.45 -6.40 19.35
N PRO A 183 8.90 -5.18 19.29
CA PRO A 183 9.48 -4.00 19.92
C PRO A 183 9.33 -4.05 21.44
N ASP A 184 10.20 -3.32 22.15
CA ASP A 184 10.13 -3.17 23.61
C ASP A 184 8.98 -2.28 24.06
N ASP A 185 8.61 -1.28 23.24
CA ASP A 185 7.47 -0.39 23.50
C ASP A 185 6.13 -1.14 23.37
N PRO A 186 5.26 -1.10 24.40
CA PRO A 186 4.00 -1.85 24.40
C PRO A 186 2.99 -1.38 23.34
N LEU A 187 3.00 -0.09 22.95
CA LEU A 187 2.09 0.43 21.92
C LEU A 187 2.47 -0.15 20.55
N GLU A 188 3.75 -0.07 20.20
CA GLU A 188 4.27 -0.65 18.96
C GLU A 188 4.09 -2.18 18.93
N ARG A 189 4.21 -2.84 20.09
CA ARG A 189 4.02 -4.29 20.21
C ARG A 189 2.57 -4.70 19.96
N ALA A 190 1.60 -3.98 20.52
CA ALA A 190 0.18 -4.21 20.27
C ALA A 190 -0.15 -4.06 18.77
N ALA A 191 0.33 -2.99 18.15
CA ALA A 191 0.17 -2.77 16.71
C ALA A 191 0.80 -3.90 15.87
N LEU A 192 2.00 -4.35 16.23
CA LEU A 192 2.68 -5.44 15.51
C LEU A 192 1.91 -6.77 15.63
N PHE A 193 1.41 -7.12 16.81
CA PHE A 193 0.63 -8.36 16.98
C PHE A 193 -0.65 -8.36 16.16
N VAL A 194 -1.33 -7.22 16.06
CA VAL A 194 -2.49 -7.05 15.18
C VAL A 194 -2.10 -7.19 13.71
N LEU A 195 -1.05 -6.50 13.25
CA LEU A 195 -0.60 -6.60 11.86
C LEU A 195 -0.23 -8.04 11.50
N THR A 196 0.50 -8.73 12.37
CA THR A 196 1.00 -10.10 12.12
C THR A 196 -0.04 -11.21 12.39
N GLY A 197 -1.27 -10.85 12.75
CA GLY A 197 -2.36 -11.80 12.99
C GLY A 197 -2.22 -12.62 14.28
N GLN A 198 -1.41 -12.18 15.24
CA GLN A 198 -1.16 -12.87 16.51
C GLN A 198 -2.22 -12.50 17.57
N ALA A 199 -3.50 -12.78 17.29
CA ALA A 199 -4.64 -12.35 18.12
C ALA A 199 -4.58 -12.80 19.59
N ALA A 200 -4.08 -14.01 19.86
CA ALA A 200 -3.95 -14.50 21.24
C ALA A 200 -2.95 -13.67 22.05
N ARG A 201 -1.76 -13.41 21.48
CA ARG A 201 -0.72 -12.58 22.13
C ARG A 201 -1.15 -11.12 22.26
N TYR A 202 -1.90 -10.61 21.28
CA TYR A 202 -2.53 -9.31 21.37
C TYR A 202 -3.50 -9.23 22.55
N ARG A 203 -4.44 -10.18 22.69
CA ARG A 203 -5.43 -10.18 23.77
C ARG A 203 -4.81 -10.33 25.16
N GLU A 204 -3.71 -11.07 25.28
CA GLU A 204 -2.95 -11.16 26.54
C GLU A 204 -2.29 -9.82 26.89
N LEU A 205 -1.74 -9.12 25.89
CA LEU A 205 -1.07 -7.83 26.08
C LEU A 205 -2.05 -6.68 26.34
N ASP A 206 -3.19 -6.66 25.66
CA ASP A 206 -4.12 -5.53 25.65
C ASP A 206 -5.59 -6.01 25.64
N PRO A 207 -6.10 -6.59 26.75
CA PRO A 207 -7.47 -7.12 26.82
C PRO A 207 -8.54 -6.06 26.49
N GLU A 208 -8.31 -4.83 26.93
CA GLU A 208 -9.23 -3.69 26.79
C GLU A 208 -8.96 -2.83 25.54
N SER A 209 -8.02 -3.24 24.67
CA SER A 209 -7.66 -2.52 23.44
C SER A 209 -7.16 -1.07 23.66
N VAL A 210 -6.68 -0.73 24.87
CA VAL A 210 -6.21 0.61 25.22
C VAL A 210 -4.89 0.93 24.52
N LEU A 211 -3.94 -0.02 24.52
CA LEU A 211 -2.65 0.15 23.86
C LEU A 211 -2.83 0.29 22.34
N LEU A 212 -3.66 -0.55 21.73
CA LEU A 212 -3.94 -0.50 20.31
C LEU A 212 -4.66 0.79 19.90
N THR A 213 -5.60 1.28 20.71
CA THR A 213 -6.26 2.58 20.49
C THR A 213 -5.22 3.70 20.44
N HIS A 214 -4.29 3.76 21.40
CA HIS A 214 -3.23 4.77 21.41
C HIS A 214 -2.23 4.60 20.26
N ALA A 215 -1.83 3.36 19.94
CA ALA A 215 -0.95 3.08 18.82
C ALA A 215 -1.59 3.53 17.50
N TYR A 216 -2.87 3.21 17.30
CA TYR A 216 -3.66 3.62 16.15
C TYR A 216 -3.77 5.15 16.02
N GLN A 217 -4.02 5.85 17.12
CA GLN A 217 -4.13 7.31 17.13
C GLN A 217 -2.81 8.01 16.74
N ARG A 218 -1.67 7.47 17.18
CA ARG A 218 -0.33 8.01 16.87
C ARG A 218 0.17 7.60 15.48
N ALA A 219 -0.42 6.56 14.89
CA ALA A 219 0.04 6.00 13.63
C ALA A 219 -0.18 6.94 12.43
N PRO A 220 0.80 7.00 11.50
CA PRO A 220 0.62 7.69 10.22
C PRO A 220 -0.51 7.05 9.40
N GLN A 221 -1.10 7.80 8.46
CA GLN A 221 -2.30 7.38 7.70
C GLN A 221 -2.14 6.00 7.04
N ARG A 222 -0.97 5.68 6.48
CA ARG A 222 -0.69 4.38 5.85
C ARG A 222 -0.70 3.23 6.86
N LEU A 223 -0.06 3.40 8.02
CA LEU A 223 -0.07 2.40 9.09
C LEU A 223 -1.50 2.20 9.64
N ARG A 224 -2.27 3.28 9.86
CA ARG A 224 -3.69 3.18 10.26
C ARG A 224 -4.53 2.38 9.27
N ARG A 225 -4.33 2.60 7.96
CA ARG A 225 -5.02 1.82 6.91
C ARG A 225 -4.72 0.32 7.04
N ARG A 226 -3.44 -0.04 7.25
CA ARG A 226 -3.05 -1.45 7.44
C ARG A 226 -3.63 -2.04 8.71
N LEU A 227 -3.54 -1.33 9.83
CA LEU A 227 -4.13 -1.75 11.10
C LEU A 227 -5.65 -1.99 10.97
N ARG A 228 -6.40 -1.10 10.30
CA ARG A 228 -7.83 -1.31 10.05
C ARG A 228 -8.12 -2.57 9.25
N ALA A 229 -7.33 -2.81 8.19
CA ALA A 229 -7.49 -4.02 7.38
C ALA A 229 -7.24 -5.27 8.23
N SER A 230 -6.12 -5.33 8.96
CA SER A 230 -5.80 -6.47 9.82
C SER A 230 -6.82 -6.68 10.94
N MET A 231 -7.26 -5.63 11.62
CA MET A 231 -8.30 -5.72 12.67
C MET A 231 -9.63 -6.26 12.13
N SER A 232 -9.97 -5.99 10.86
CA SER A 232 -11.22 -6.47 10.27
C SER A 232 -11.24 -7.98 10.03
N GLU A 233 -10.07 -8.61 9.97
CA GLU A 233 -9.86 -10.04 9.76
C GLU A 233 -9.67 -10.80 11.08
N LEU A 234 -9.41 -10.10 12.19
CA LEU A 234 -9.17 -10.71 13.49
C LEU A 234 -10.43 -10.72 14.35
N GLU A 235 -10.75 -11.88 14.89
CA GLU A 235 -11.84 -12.03 15.86
C GLU A 235 -11.47 -11.43 17.23
N GLY A 236 -12.47 -10.86 17.91
CA GLY A 236 -12.31 -10.33 19.26
C GLY A 236 -11.61 -8.98 19.38
N ILE A 237 -11.42 -8.25 18.28
CA ILE A 237 -10.94 -6.87 18.31
C ILE A 237 -12.13 -5.92 18.10
N ASP A 238 -12.33 -5.00 19.03
CA ASP A 238 -13.32 -3.94 18.86
C ASP A 238 -12.82 -2.85 17.90
N LEU A 239 -12.94 -3.10 16.60
CA LEU A 239 -12.51 -2.18 15.55
C LEU A 239 -13.14 -0.79 15.71
N VAL A 240 -14.41 -0.70 16.11
CA VAL A 240 -15.10 0.60 16.27
C VAL A 240 -14.52 1.33 17.48
N GLY A 241 -14.37 0.64 18.62
CA GLY A 241 -13.74 1.20 19.82
C GLY A 241 -12.33 1.72 19.54
N VAL A 242 -11.48 0.95 18.84
CA VAL A 242 -10.10 1.35 18.51
C VAL A 242 -10.05 2.56 17.59
N VAL A 243 -10.87 2.61 16.54
CA VAL A 243 -10.83 3.70 15.55
C VAL A 243 -11.45 4.99 16.11
N CYS A 244 -12.54 4.88 16.88
CA CYS A 244 -13.17 6.03 17.52
C CYS A 244 -12.37 6.53 18.74
N GLY A 245 -11.71 5.61 19.45
CA GLY A 245 -11.07 5.86 20.74
C GLY A 245 -12.02 6.53 21.74
N ASP A 246 -11.47 7.42 22.56
CA ASP A 246 -12.23 8.24 23.53
C ASP A 246 -12.96 9.45 22.89
N GLY A 247 -13.03 9.50 21.56
CA GLY A 247 -13.66 10.59 20.82
C GLY A 247 -12.86 11.91 20.78
N ARG A 248 -11.63 11.97 21.31
CA ARG A 248 -10.77 13.17 21.18
C ARG A 248 -10.28 13.39 19.76
N ARG A 249 -10.17 12.32 18.97
CA ARG A 249 -9.74 12.36 17.58
C ARG A 249 -10.95 12.32 16.65
N ALA A 250 -11.03 13.25 15.71
CA ALA A 250 -11.97 13.15 14.61
C ALA A 250 -11.56 12.03 13.64
N MET A 251 -12.50 11.12 13.36
CA MET A 251 -12.37 10.10 12.32
C MET A 251 -12.32 10.76 10.93
N THR A 252 -11.39 10.35 10.07
CA THR A 252 -11.35 10.86 8.70
C THR A 252 -12.54 10.34 7.89
N GLU A 253 -12.89 11.03 6.80
CA GLU A 253 -13.96 10.57 5.90
C GLU A 253 -13.65 9.18 5.32
N THR A 254 -12.41 8.94 4.89
CA THR A 254 -11.98 7.62 4.41
C THR A 254 -12.09 6.51 5.47
N GLU A 255 -11.82 6.82 6.74
CA GLU A 255 -12.00 5.88 7.86
C GLU A 255 -13.46 5.52 8.06
N ARG A 256 -14.31 6.54 8.05
CA ARG A 256 -15.76 6.39 8.19
C ARG A 256 -16.35 5.54 7.07
N ASP A 257 -16.06 5.89 5.82
CA ASP A 257 -16.58 5.17 4.66
C ASP A 257 -16.15 3.71 4.65
N TYR A 258 -14.90 3.45 5.05
CA TYR A 258 -14.38 2.10 5.19
C TYR A 258 -15.17 1.30 6.24
N LEU A 259 -15.39 1.87 7.43
CA LEU A 259 -16.13 1.19 8.50
C LEU A 259 -17.60 0.98 8.14
N VAL A 260 -18.28 2.01 7.64
CA VAL A 260 -19.69 1.92 7.25
C VAL A 260 -19.88 0.83 6.20
N ARG A 261 -19.08 0.84 5.11
CA ARG A 261 -19.16 -0.21 4.08
C ARG A 261 -18.88 -1.60 4.66
N GLY A 262 -17.77 -1.76 5.39
CA GLY A 262 -17.35 -3.06 5.92
C GLY A 262 -18.31 -3.67 6.94
N LEU A 263 -18.90 -2.85 7.82
CA LEU A 263 -19.91 -3.30 8.80
C LEU A 263 -21.24 -3.60 8.13
N THR A 264 -21.66 -2.79 7.14
CA THR A 264 -22.89 -3.02 6.38
C THR A 264 -22.83 -4.31 5.57
N SER A 265 -21.75 -4.53 4.82
CA SER A 265 -21.57 -5.73 3.99
C SER A 265 -21.59 -7.03 4.82
N ARG A 266 -21.11 -6.98 6.07
CA ARG A 266 -21.10 -8.12 6.99
C ARG A 266 -22.36 -8.21 7.87
N ARG A 267 -23.29 -7.25 7.76
CA ARG A 267 -24.48 -7.12 8.62
C ARG A 267 -24.14 -7.08 10.12
N ALA A 268 -22.99 -6.48 10.46
CA ALA A 268 -22.52 -6.28 11.83
C ALA A 268 -23.25 -5.08 12.46
N TRP A 269 -24.54 -5.26 12.72
CA TRP A 269 -25.46 -4.17 13.05
C TRP A 269 -25.20 -3.54 14.42
N GLU A 270 -24.84 -4.34 15.42
CA GLU A 270 -24.49 -3.83 16.75
C GLU A 270 -23.28 -2.88 16.65
N GLU A 271 -22.23 -3.28 15.93
CA GLU A 271 -21.03 -2.47 15.71
C GLU A 271 -21.30 -1.25 14.85
N LEU A 272 -22.15 -1.39 13.81
CA LEU A 272 -22.58 -0.25 13.00
C LEU A 272 -23.33 0.77 13.84
N TRP A 273 -24.17 0.31 14.78
CA TRP A 273 -24.89 1.19 15.69
C TRP A 273 -23.94 1.92 16.64
N ARG A 274 -22.98 1.20 17.23
CA ARG A 274 -21.91 1.84 18.01
C ARG A 274 -21.18 2.90 17.20
N LEU A 275 -20.86 2.64 15.93
CA LEU A 275 -20.27 3.64 15.04
C LEU A 275 -21.18 4.87 14.87
N VAL A 276 -22.48 4.68 14.59
CA VAL A 276 -23.47 5.77 14.45
C VAL A 276 -23.46 6.71 15.65
N LEU A 277 -23.32 6.17 16.86
CA LEU A 277 -23.23 6.96 18.10
C LEU A 277 -21.99 7.87 18.17
N HIS A 278 -20.92 7.53 17.44
CA HIS A 278 -19.72 8.35 17.29
C HIS A 278 -19.75 9.30 16.09
N LEU A 279 -20.66 9.12 15.13
CA LEU A 279 -20.71 9.96 13.93
C LEU A 279 -21.37 11.33 14.16
N PRO A 280 -20.86 12.42 13.56
CA PRO A 280 -21.61 13.66 13.41
C PRO A 280 -23.04 13.42 12.92
N LEU A 281 -24.01 14.17 13.43
CA LEU A 281 -25.42 13.86 13.23
C LEU A 281 -25.83 13.77 11.74
N ALA A 282 -25.32 14.69 10.91
CA ALA A 282 -25.58 14.71 9.47
C ALA A 282 -25.13 13.41 8.76
N GLN A 283 -24.20 12.66 9.35
CA GLN A 283 -23.68 11.40 8.83
C GLN A 283 -24.29 10.19 9.55
N ALA A 284 -24.63 10.33 10.83
CA ALA A 284 -25.31 9.30 11.61
C ALA A 284 -26.66 8.91 10.98
N ILE A 285 -27.44 9.88 10.51
CA ILE A 285 -28.78 9.66 9.94
C ILE A 285 -28.76 8.80 8.66
N PRO A 286 -28.00 9.14 7.60
CA PRO A 286 -27.97 8.30 6.41
C PRO A 286 -27.46 6.88 6.71
N VAL A 287 -26.53 6.71 7.66
CA VAL A 287 -26.07 5.39 8.10
C VAL A 287 -27.16 4.63 8.88
N ALA A 288 -27.91 5.29 9.75
CA ALA A 288 -29.04 4.69 10.48
C ALA A 288 -30.13 4.16 9.53
N ARG A 289 -30.30 4.78 8.35
CA ARG A 289 -31.24 4.31 7.31
C ARG A 289 -30.75 3.08 6.55
N MET A 290 -29.49 2.67 6.71
CA MET A 290 -28.94 1.48 6.05
C MET A 290 -29.26 0.17 6.77
N PHE A 291 -29.79 0.24 7.99
CA PHE A 291 -30.14 -0.94 8.78
C PHE A 291 -31.38 -1.61 8.19
N ASP A 292 -31.27 -2.92 7.96
CA ASP A 292 -32.33 -3.73 7.35
C ASP A 292 -33.01 -4.60 8.42
N GLY A 293 -34.15 -4.14 8.93
CA GLY A 293 -34.97 -4.85 9.94
C GLY A 293 -34.36 -4.94 11.35
N TRP A 294 -33.09 -4.58 11.53
CA TRP A 294 -32.44 -4.56 12.84
C TRP A 294 -32.81 -3.30 13.64
N ARG A 295 -32.90 -3.44 14.97
CA ARG A 295 -33.13 -2.37 15.93
C ARG A 295 -32.33 -2.63 17.21
N PRO A 296 -31.86 -1.58 17.92
CA PRO A 296 -31.19 -1.77 19.20
C PRO A 296 -32.07 -2.47 20.24
N ALA A 297 -31.44 -3.34 21.05
CA ALA A 297 -32.13 -4.07 22.11
C ALA A 297 -32.61 -3.13 23.23
N GLU A 298 -31.76 -2.18 23.63
CA GLU A 298 -32.04 -1.24 24.70
C GLU A 298 -33.12 -0.22 24.32
N SER A 299 -34.05 0.04 25.24
CA SER A 299 -35.19 0.94 25.00
C SER A 299 -34.76 2.37 24.67
N ARG A 300 -33.68 2.83 25.33
CA ARG A 300 -33.10 4.15 25.11
C ARG A 300 -32.51 4.28 23.71
N ASP A 301 -31.72 3.30 23.31
CA ASP A 301 -31.07 3.28 22.00
C ASP A 301 -32.09 3.13 20.88
N ARG A 302 -33.13 2.34 21.11
CA ARG A 302 -34.26 2.22 20.20
C ARG A 302 -34.97 3.56 19.98
N ALA A 303 -35.21 4.33 21.05
CA ALA A 303 -35.79 5.66 20.93
C ALA A 303 -34.88 6.60 20.12
N LEU A 304 -33.57 6.59 20.37
CA LEU A 304 -32.60 7.38 19.57
C LEU A 304 -32.58 6.93 18.11
N PHE A 305 -32.61 5.63 17.84
CA PHE A 305 -32.66 5.06 16.51
C PHE A 305 -33.93 5.48 15.76
N ASP A 306 -35.09 5.37 16.40
CA ASP A 306 -36.37 5.83 15.83
C ASP A 306 -36.38 7.34 15.56
N CYS A 307 -35.78 8.14 16.46
CA CYS A 307 -35.59 9.57 16.21
C CYS A 307 -34.72 9.81 14.96
N LEU A 308 -33.59 9.12 14.80
CA LEU A 308 -32.72 9.25 13.63
C LEU A 308 -33.45 8.90 12.32
N LEU A 309 -34.29 7.86 12.33
CA LEU A 309 -35.09 7.45 11.17
C LEU A 309 -36.21 8.44 10.84
N SER A 310 -36.75 9.14 11.84
CA SER A 310 -37.84 10.11 11.65
C SER A 310 -37.41 11.42 10.97
N VAL A 311 -36.10 11.75 11.01
CA VAL A 311 -35.57 12.99 10.42
C VAL A 311 -35.74 12.95 8.90
N GLN A 312 -36.35 13.99 8.32
CA GLN A 312 -36.57 14.09 6.87
C GLN A 312 -35.35 14.70 6.16
N GLU A 313 -35.22 14.44 4.84
CA GLU A 313 -34.11 14.94 4.02
C GLU A 313 -34.02 16.47 3.96
N ARG A 314 -35.17 17.14 4.04
CA ARG A 314 -35.24 18.61 4.11
C ARG A 314 -34.61 19.15 5.41
N ASP A 315 -34.78 18.42 6.50
CA ASP A 315 -34.28 18.81 7.82
C ASP A 315 -32.78 18.53 7.91
N LEU A 316 -32.32 17.43 7.31
CA LEU A 316 -30.90 17.13 7.12
C LEU A 316 -30.12 18.24 6.42
N ARG A 317 -30.66 18.81 5.34
CA ARG A 317 -30.00 19.91 4.61
C ARG A 317 -29.87 21.18 5.46
N ARG A 318 -30.85 21.48 6.31
CA ARG A 318 -30.77 22.59 7.28
C ARG A 318 -29.76 22.28 8.38
N LEU A 319 -29.71 21.02 8.82
CA LEU A 319 -28.79 20.54 9.85
C LEU A 319 -27.35 20.52 9.36
N SER A 320 -27.04 20.14 8.11
CA SER A 320 -25.65 20.11 7.65
C SER A 320 -25.01 21.51 7.70
N THR A 321 -25.74 22.55 7.32
CA THR A 321 -25.25 23.94 7.38
C THR A 321 -25.05 24.45 8.81
N GLN A 322 -25.93 24.10 9.76
CA GLN A 322 -25.88 24.61 11.13
C GLN A 322 -25.07 23.72 12.10
N ALA A 323 -25.22 22.40 11.97
CA ALA A 323 -24.58 21.41 12.82
C ALA A 323 -23.08 21.30 12.54
N GLN A 324 -22.62 21.52 11.31
CA GLN A 324 -21.17 21.56 11.01
C GLN A 324 -20.47 22.64 11.84
N ALA A 325 -21.06 23.83 11.96
CA ALA A 325 -20.55 24.93 12.78
C ALA A 325 -20.62 24.68 14.31
N LEU A 326 -21.47 23.75 14.76
CA LEU A 326 -21.62 23.38 16.17
C LEU A 326 -20.69 22.21 16.56
N PHE A 327 -20.59 21.17 15.73
CA PHE A 327 -19.77 19.99 16.00
C PHE A 327 -18.27 20.23 15.86
N GLU A 328 -17.86 21.26 15.11
CA GLU A 328 -16.47 21.75 15.12
C GLU A 328 -16.10 22.45 16.45
N ARG A 329 -17.08 22.75 17.32
CA ARG A 329 -16.80 23.37 18.62
C ARG A 329 -16.44 22.31 19.66
N PRO A 330 -15.40 22.58 20.49
CA PRO A 330 -15.08 21.75 21.64
C PRO A 330 -16.30 21.45 22.54
N PRO A 331 -16.42 20.24 23.13
CA PRO A 331 -17.57 19.81 23.92
C PRO A 331 -17.97 20.76 25.07
N HIS A 332 -17.00 21.45 25.68
CA HIS A 332 -17.25 22.41 26.74
C HIS A 332 -17.93 23.71 26.25
N LEU A 333 -17.81 24.04 24.96
CA LEU A 333 -18.51 25.17 24.34
C LEU A 333 -19.94 24.80 23.91
N LEU A 334 -20.21 23.53 23.65
CA LEU A 334 -21.54 23.04 23.33
C LEU A 334 -22.52 23.27 24.49
N ARG A 335 -22.11 23.00 25.75
CA ARG A 335 -22.97 23.23 26.93
C ARG A 335 -23.53 24.66 27.04
N LYS A 336 -22.74 25.67 26.65
CA LYS A 336 -23.19 27.08 26.65
C LYS A 336 -23.98 27.47 25.42
N ALA A 337 -23.72 26.83 24.28
CA ALA A 337 -24.39 27.13 23.01
C ALA A 337 -25.75 26.45 22.86
N ILE A 338 -25.96 25.30 23.54
CA ILE A 338 -27.17 24.48 23.44
C ILE A 338 -28.44 25.28 23.76
N PRO A 339 -28.58 26.01 24.89
CA PRO A 339 -29.83 26.70 25.22
C PRO A 339 -30.26 27.71 24.13
N LYS A 340 -29.31 28.49 23.62
CA LYS A 340 -29.55 29.50 22.57
C LYS A 340 -29.92 28.87 21.21
N TYR A 341 -29.46 27.65 20.97
CA TYR A 341 -29.83 26.88 19.78
C TYR A 341 -31.18 26.18 19.93
N LEU A 342 -31.47 25.64 21.12
CA LEU A 342 -32.73 24.96 21.41
C LEU A 342 -33.93 25.91 21.28
N ASP A 343 -33.80 27.19 21.64
CA ASP A 343 -34.89 28.19 21.49
C ASP A 343 -35.30 28.46 20.03
N ARG A 344 -34.46 28.08 19.06
CA ARG A 344 -34.73 28.29 17.61
C ARG A 344 -34.76 26.99 16.82
N ALA A 345 -34.49 25.86 17.47
CA ALA A 345 -34.41 24.57 16.83
C ALA A 345 -35.80 23.96 16.66
N ASP A 346 -35.99 23.22 15.58
CA ASP A 346 -37.18 22.39 15.38
C ASP A 346 -37.33 21.40 16.55
N PRO A 347 -38.55 21.16 17.09
CA PRO A 347 -38.80 20.20 18.16
C PRO A 347 -38.15 18.83 17.95
N VAL A 348 -38.14 18.32 16.71
CA VAL A 348 -37.50 17.04 16.36
C VAL A 348 -36.01 17.04 16.69
N MET A 349 -35.35 18.19 16.49
CA MET A 349 -33.93 18.36 16.75
C MET A 349 -33.67 18.39 18.27
N ILE A 350 -34.51 19.10 19.02
CA ILE A 350 -34.41 19.17 20.48
C ILE A 350 -34.45 17.76 21.09
N ASP A 351 -35.39 16.94 20.64
CA ASP A 351 -35.55 15.57 21.13
C ASP A 351 -34.35 14.68 20.74
N LEU A 352 -33.80 14.87 19.54
CA LEU A 352 -32.62 14.15 19.08
C LEU A 352 -31.34 14.51 19.87
N LEU A 353 -31.12 15.79 20.17
CA LEU A 353 -30.01 16.20 21.04
C LEU A 353 -30.20 15.72 22.46
N ARG A 354 -31.42 15.76 23.00
CA ARG A 354 -31.74 15.23 24.33
C ARG A 354 -31.47 13.73 24.39
N ALA A 355 -31.96 12.95 23.42
CA ALA A 355 -31.73 11.52 23.34
C ALA A 355 -30.22 11.18 23.28
N ARG A 356 -29.45 11.91 22.47
CA ARG A 356 -28.01 11.70 22.33
C ARG A 356 -27.20 12.13 23.56
N LEU A 357 -27.58 13.24 24.20
CA LEU A 357 -26.96 13.68 25.46
C LEU A 357 -27.29 12.74 26.60
N ALA A 358 -28.52 12.25 26.65
CA ALA A 358 -28.94 11.24 27.60
C ALA A 358 -28.01 10.03 27.43
N HIS A 359 -27.92 9.45 26.22
CA HIS A 359 -27.04 8.31 25.95
C HIS A 359 -25.63 8.50 26.52
N ARG A 360 -24.94 9.59 26.15
CA ARG A 360 -23.57 9.88 26.60
C ARG A 360 -23.42 10.00 28.12
N ASN A 361 -24.44 10.49 28.82
CA ASN A 361 -24.37 10.65 30.28
C ASN A 361 -24.64 9.34 31.03
N GLY A 362 -25.27 8.34 30.40
CA GLY A 362 -25.47 7.02 31.00
C GLY A 362 -24.15 6.27 31.19
N ASP A 363 -23.25 6.40 30.21
CA ASP A 363 -21.94 5.73 30.20
C ASP A 363 -20.98 6.25 31.28
N ALA A 364 -21.25 7.41 31.88
CA ALA A 364 -20.40 8.01 32.91
C ALA A 364 -20.81 7.68 34.35
N ALA A 365 -21.96 7.02 34.54
CA ALA A 365 -22.53 6.69 35.85
C ALA A 365 -22.49 5.19 36.19
N SER A 366 -21.98 4.37 35.28
CA SER A 366 -21.65 2.95 35.47
C SER A 366 -20.13 2.81 35.50
#